data_AF-A0A5N9CF33-F1
#
_entry.id   AF-A0A5N9CF33-F1
#
_cell.length_a   1.000
_cell.length_b   1.000
_cell.length_c   1.000
_cell.angle_alpha   90.00
_cell.angle_beta   90.00
_cell.angle_gamma   90.00
#
_symmetry.space_group_name_H-M   'P 1'
#
loop_
_entity.id
_entity.type
_entity.pdbx_description
1 polymer ?
#
loop_
_entity_poly.entity_id
_entity_poly.type
_entity_poly.pdbx_seq_one_letter_code
_entity_poly.pdbx_strand_id
1 'polypeptide(L)' 'MTEYIPSSRKWVAEQVEIYESSGGLEGTTYKVEGDPLRDTGLPVIIVTHTGLKTGAIRKTP' A
#
# COMPACT_ATOMS: atom_id res chain seq x y z
N MET A 1 -4.99 -18.95 -10.75
CA MET A 1 -4.05 -17.89 -10.35
C MET A 1 -4.66 -17.14 -9.19
N THR A 2 -3.87 -16.83 -8.17
CA THR A 2 -4.35 -16.06 -7.02
C THR A 2 -4.56 -14.60 -7.43
N GLU A 3 -5.81 -14.11 -7.39
CA GLU A 3 -6.13 -12.73 -7.77
C GLU A 3 -5.60 -11.72 -6.75
N TYR A 4 -5.07 -10.59 -7.22
CA TYR A 4 -4.74 -9.45 -6.36
C TYR A 4 -6.00 -8.65 -6.05
N ILE A 5 -6.31 -8.49 -4.77
CA ILE A 5 -7.43 -7.66 -4.32
C ILE A 5 -6.86 -6.47 -3.55
N PRO A 6 -6.93 -5.24 -4.09
CA PRO A 6 -6.40 -4.05 -3.44
C PRO A 6 -7.14 -3.73 -2.14
N SER A 7 -6.56 -2.81 -1.38
CA SER A 7 -7.21 -2.26 -0.19
C SER A 7 -8.50 -1.51 -0.56
N SER A 8 -9.53 -1.61 0.27
CA SER A 8 -10.75 -0.81 0.13
C SER A 8 -10.52 0.67 0.46
N ARG A 9 -9.44 0.99 1.17
CA ARG A 9 -9.01 2.38 1.41
C ARG A 9 -8.26 2.86 0.18
N LYS A 10 -8.86 3.83 -0.54
CA LYS A 10 -8.34 4.38 -1.79
C LYS A 10 -6.86 4.80 -1.67
N TRP A 11 -6.51 5.58 -0.64
CA TRP A 11 -5.14 6.05 -0.42
C TRP A 11 -4.11 4.93 -0.27
N VAL A 12 -4.50 3.77 0.30
CA VAL A 12 -3.60 2.61 0.43
C VAL A 12 -3.36 1.99 -0.94
N ALA A 13 -4.41 1.83 -1.73
CA ALA A 13 -4.29 1.28 -3.08
C ALA A 13 -3.47 2.20 -3.99
N GLU A 14 -3.71 3.51 -3.92
CA GLU A 14 -2.95 4.55 -4.64
C GLU A 14 -1.47 4.54 -4.23
N GLN A 15 -1.17 4.45 -2.92
CA GLN A 15 0.22 4.39 -2.46
C GLN A 15 0.95 3.13 -2.98
N VAL A 16 0.29 1.97 -2.97
CA VAL A 16 0.87 0.73 -3.53
C VAL A 16 1.13 0.88 -5.02
N GLU A 17 0.20 1.45 -5.78
CA GLU A 17 0.35 1.68 -7.22
C GLU A 17 1.54 2.62 -7.51
N ILE A 18 1.66 3.73 -6.79
CA ILE A 18 2.78 4.68 -6.93
C ILE A 18 4.11 4.02 -6.55
N TYR A 19 4.16 3.30 -5.44
CA TYR A 19 5.39 2.64 -5.00
C TYR A 19 5.87 1.62 -6.04
N GLU A 20 4.98 0.78 -6.54
CA GLU A 20 5.36 -0.27 -7.49
C GLU A 20 5.65 0.26 -8.89
N SER A 21 4.86 1.21 -9.39
CA SER A 21 5.07 1.81 -10.72
C SER A 21 6.36 2.65 -10.80
N SER A 22 6.77 3.26 -9.69
CA SER A 22 8.02 4.01 -9.59
C SER A 22 9.25 3.14 -9.29
N GLY A 23 9.07 1.83 -9.06
CA GLY A 23 10.14 0.96 -8.61
C GLY A 23 10.67 1.31 -7.21
N GLY A 24 9.82 1.89 -6.35
CA GLY A 24 10.16 2.31 -4.99
C GLY A 24 10.85 3.66 -4.88
N LEU A 25 10.75 4.52 -5.90
CA LEU A 25 11.28 5.90 -5.85
C LEU A 25 10.26 6.90 -5.29
N GLU A 26 8.97 6.60 -5.41
CA GLU A 26 7.86 7.43 -4.96
C GLU A 26 6.96 6.67 -3.97
N GLY A 27 6.14 7.38 -3.18
CA GLY A 27 5.26 6.74 -2.18
C GLY A 27 5.99 6.07 -1.01
N THR A 28 7.26 6.42 -0.79
CA THR A 28 8.19 5.77 0.15
C THR A 28 8.03 6.17 1.60
N THR A 29 7.13 7.09 1.91
CA THR A 29 6.88 7.59 3.26
C THR A 29 5.42 7.46 3.64
N TYR A 30 5.12 7.24 4.91
CA TYR A 30 3.74 7.22 5.42
C TYR A 30 3.13 8.63 5.41
N LYS A 31 2.19 8.85 4.48
CA LYS A 31 1.45 10.09 4.29
C LYS A 31 0.00 9.80 4.00
N VAL A 32 -0.91 10.47 4.71
CA VAL A 32 -2.35 10.44 4.41
C VAL A 32 -2.82 11.86 4.21
N GLU A 33 -3.26 12.18 2.99
CA GLU A 33 -3.75 13.51 2.64
C GLU A 33 -4.94 13.88 3.55
N GLY A 34 -4.88 15.06 4.18
CA GLY A 34 -5.90 15.55 5.09
C GLY A 34 -5.82 15.03 6.54
N ASP A 35 -4.81 14.20 6.88
CA ASP A 35 -4.59 13.73 8.26
C ASP A 35 -3.14 14.00 8.72
N PRO A 36 -2.88 15.15 9.38
CA PRO A 36 -1.54 15.55 9.80
C PRO A 36 -0.93 14.63 10.87
N LEU A 37 -1.73 13.81 11.56
CA LEU A 37 -1.21 12.81 12.50
C LEU A 37 -0.63 11.58 11.78
N ARG A 38 -0.93 11.43 10.48
CA ARG A 38 -0.46 10.33 9.63
C ARG A 38 0.54 10.76 8.56
N ASP A 39 1.00 12.01 8.58
CA ASP A 39 2.17 12.46 7.82
C ASP A 39 3.40 12.40 8.72
N THR A 40 3.91 11.19 8.94
CA THR A 40 5.02 10.96 9.88
C THR A 40 6.39 11.07 9.20
N GLY A 41 6.43 11.07 7.86
CA GLY A 41 7.67 11.00 7.09
C GLY A 41 8.45 9.69 7.26
N LEU A 42 7.89 8.70 7.97
CA LEU A 42 8.55 7.43 8.23
C LEU A 42 8.60 6.58 6.95
N PRO A 43 9.72 5.87 6.71
CA PRO A 43 9.86 5.02 5.53
C PRO A 43 8.87 3.85 5.55
N VAL A 44 8.44 3.45 4.37
CA VAL A 44 7.43 2.41 4.12
C VAL A 44 8.02 1.27 3.29
N ILE A 45 7.48 0.05 3.49
CA ILE A 45 7.73 -1.12 2.65
C ILE A 45 6.40 -1.72 2.19
N ILE A 46 6.35 -2.29 0.98
CA ILE A 46 5.14 -3.02 0.55
C ILE A 46 5.26 -4.49 0.94
N VAL A 47 4.46 -4.92 1.91
CA VAL A 47 4.33 -6.33 2.30
C VAL A 47 3.28 -7.01 1.43
N THR A 48 3.72 -7.99 0.64
CA THR A 48 2.81 -8.88 -0.11
C THR A 48 2.52 -10.12 0.71
N HIS A 49 1.23 -10.44 0.90
CA HIS A 49 0.80 -11.60 1.70
C HIS A 49 -0.47 -12.25 1.14
N THR A 50 -0.74 -13.48 1.59
CA THR A 50 -1.94 -14.24 1.22
C THR A 50 -3.06 -13.97 2.22
N GLY A 51 -4.22 -13.53 1.74
CA GLY A 51 -5.39 -13.30 2.58
C GLY A 51 -5.97 -14.60 3.13
N LEU A 52 -6.04 -14.74 4.46
CA LEU A 52 -6.48 -15.98 5.12
C LEU A 52 -7.87 -16.47 4.67
N LYS A 53 -8.83 -15.56 4.51
CA LYS A 53 -10.22 -15.91 4.15
C LYS A 53 -10.44 -16.07 2.65
N THR A 54 -9.79 -15.22 1.84
CA THR A 54 -10.07 -15.13 0.40
C THR A 54 -9.03 -15.84 -0.46
N GLY A 55 -7.90 -16.26 0.12
CA GLY A 55 -6.74 -16.78 -0.61
C GLY A 55 -6.03 -15.73 -1.48
N ALA A 56 -6.62 -14.55 -1.71
CA ALA A 56 -6.12 -13.50 -2.59
C ALA A 56 -4.75 -12.95 -2.19
N ILE A 57 -4.00 -12.45 -3.18
CA ILE A 57 -2.81 -11.64 -2.93
C ILE A 57 -3.27 -10.28 -2.38
N ARG A 58 -2.61 -9.83 -1.31
CA ARG A 58 -2.84 -8.55 -0.65
C ARG A 58 -1.52 -7.81 -0.50
N LYS A 59 -1.58 -6.48 -0.57
CA LYS A 59 -0.42 -5.59 -0.44
C LYS A 59 -0.69 -4.55 0.63
N THR A 60 0.30 -4.28 1.49
CA THR A 60 0.18 -3.32 2.60
C THR A 60 1.47 -2.51 2.72
N PRO A 61 1.41 -1.17 2.60
CA PRO A 61 2.52 -0.28 2.87
C PRO A 61 2.83 -0.17 4.38
#